data_AF-A0A2V8TVQ0-F1
#
_entry.id   AF-A0A2V8TVQ0-F1
#
_cell.length_a   1.000
_cell.length_b   1.000
_cell.length_c   1.000
_cell.angle_alpha   90.00
_cell.angle_beta   90.00
_cell.angle_gamma   90.00
#
_symmetry.space_group_name_H-M   'P 1'
#
loop_
_entity.id
_entity.type
_entity.pdbx_description
1 polymer ?
#
loop_
_entity_poly.entity_id
_entity_poly.type
_entity_poly.pdbx_seq_one_letter_code
_entity_poly.pdbx_strand_id
1 'polypeptide(L)' 'MKPQLVNGASLPEVHATVLTARPTVLRRMLAFAGPAYLVSVGYMDPGNWATDLEGGARFGYQLVWVLVLSNLMAILLQT' A
#
# COMPACT_ATOMS: atom_id res chain seq x y z
N MET A 1 17.15 -18.92 26.32
CA MET A 1 17.75 -19.10 24.98
C MET A 1 17.59 -17.80 24.22
N LYS A 2 18.69 -17.08 23.93
CA LYS A 2 18.66 -15.82 23.17
C LYS A 2 18.57 -16.16 21.67
N PRO A 3 17.63 -15.59 20.89
CA PRO A 3 17.58 -15.86 19.46
C PRO A 3 18.78 -15.21 18.78
N GLN A 4 19.49 -15.97 17.94
CA GLN A 4 20.57 -15.48 17.10
C GLN A 4 19.99 -14.51 16.06
N LEU A 5 20.48 -13.26 16.10
CA LEU A 5 20.17 -12.24 15.11
C LEU A 5 20.72 -12.68 13.75
N VAL A 6 19.84 -13.05 12.84
CA VAL A 6 20.16 -13.29 11.43
C VAL A 6 20.54 -11.93 10.84
N ASN A 7 21.85 -11.68 10.71
CA ASN A 7 22.50 -10.43 10.28
C ASN A 7 22.23 -10.03 8.80
N GLY A 8 21.02 -10.24 8.30
CA GLY A 8 20.64 -9.90 6.92
C GLY A 8 19.14 -9.89 6.62
N ALA A 9 18.27 -10.10 7.62
CA ALA A 9 16.83 -10.03 7.42
C ALA A 9 16.32 -8.58 7.62
N SER A 10 15.52 -8.08 6.67
CA SER A 10 14.84 -6.79 6.83
C SER A 10 13.78 -6.88 7.93
N LEU A 11 13.78 -5.88 8.83
CA LEU A 11 12.90 -5.75 10.00
C LEU A 11 12.97 -6.95 10.96
N PRO A 12 14.13 -7.19 11.60
CA PRO A 12 14.39 -8.39 12.42
C PRO A 12 13.44 -8.54 13.62
N GLU A 13 12.78 -7.48 14.08
CA GLU A 13 11.81 -7.53 15.18
C GLU A 13 10.45 -8.13 14.76
N VAL A 14 10.12 -8.08 13.47
CA VAL A 14 8.79 -8.47 12.94
C VAL A 14 8.86 -9.49 11.80
N HIS A 15 10.07 -9.84 11.35
CA HIS A 15 10.32 -10.79 10.27
C HIS A 15 9.68 -12.16 10.57
N ALA A 16 8.83 -12.64 9.64
CA ALA A 16 8.13 -13.93 9.72
C ALA A 16 7.22 -14.15 10.95
N THR A 17 6.74 -13.08 11.60
CA THR A 17 5.88 -13.18 12.80
C THR A 17 4.56 -13.92 12.53
N VAL A 18 4.01 -13.85 11.31
CA VAL A 18 2.74 -14.49 10.96
C VAL A 18 2.98 -15.84 10.31
N LEU A 19 2.78 -16.92 11.07
CA LEU A 19 2.87 -18.29 10.58
C LEU A 19 1.66 -18.64 9.70
N THR A 20 1.86 -18.70 8.39
CA THR A 20 0.83 -19.05 7.40
C THR A 20 0.97 -20.48 6.91
N ALA A 21 1.19 -21.45 7.82
CA ALA A 21 1.53 -22.83 7.44
C ALA A 21 0.43 -23.53 6.61
N ARG A 22 -0.88 -23.30 6.89
CA ARG A 22 -2.03 -23.76 6.07
C ARG A 22 -3.34 -22.97 6.34
N PRO A 23 -3.49 -21.69 5.93
CA PRO A 23 -4.75 -20.98 6.03
C PRO A 23 -5.61 -21.22 4.77
N THR A 24 -6.94 -21.21 4.92
CA THR A 24 -7.85 -21.01 3.78
C THR A 24 -7.49 -19.70 3.06
N VAL A 25 -7.75 -19.59 1.76
CA VAL A 25 -7.41 -18.41 0.93
C VAL A 25 -7.82 -17.10 1.62
N LEU A 26 -9.00 -17.07 2.24
CA LEU A 26 -9.50 -15.93 3.01
C LEU A 26 -8.63 -15.56 4.22
N ARG A 27 -8.21 -16.54 5.04
CA ARG A 27 -7.32 -16.29 6.19
C ARG A 27 -5.93 -15.81 5.76
N ARG A 28 -5.45 -16.31 4.62
CA ARG A 28 -4.19 -15.85 4.03
C ARG A 28 -4.30 -14.40 3.57
N MET A 29 -5.41 -14.02 2.91
CA MET A 29 -5.64 -12.62 2.51
C MET A 29 -5.75 -11.68 3.72
N LEU A 30 -6.47 -12.07 4.76
CA LEU A 30 -6.59 -11.28 6.00
C LEU A 30 -5.26 -11.10 6.73
N ALA A 31 -4.38 -12.11 6.71
CA ALA A 31 -3.04 -12.01 7.30
C ALA A 31 -2.17 -10.95 6.61
N PHE A 32 -2.36 -10.72 5.30
CA PHE A 32 -1.67 -9.67 4.56
C PHE A 32 -2.39 -8.31 4.57
N ALA A 33 -3.64 -8.26 5.04
CA ALA A 33 -4.42 -7.03 5.10
C ALA A 33 -3.84 -5.99 6.08
N GLY A 34 -3.24 -6.43 7.20
CA GLY A 34 -2.62 -5.52 8.17
C GLY A 34 -1.46 -4.71 7.59
N PRO A 35 -0.40 -5.36 7.07
CA PRO A 35 0.69 -4.66 6.40
C PRO A 35 0.23 -3.86 5.18
N ALA A 36 -0.70 -4.40 4.37
CA ALA A 36 -1.25 -3.70 3.22
C ALA A 36 -1.99 -2.41 3.62
N TYR A 37 -2.79 -2.45 4.68
CA TYR A 37 -3.51 -1.29 5.20
C TYR A 37 -2.56 -0.19 5.68
N LEU A 38 -1.49 -0.55 6.39
CA LEU A 38 -0.48 0.42 6.83
C LEU A 38 0.18 1.15 5.65
N VAL A 39 0.42 0.44 4.54
CA VAL A 39 0.94 1.05 3.30
C VAL A 39 -0.11 1.92 2.61
N SER A 40 -1.36 1.46 2.52
CA SER A 40 -2.46 2.22 1.90
C SER A 40 -2.77 3.54 2.62
N VAL A 41 -2.68 3.57 3.96
CA VAL A 41 -2.85 4.80 4.74
C VAL A 41 -1.79 5.85 4.40
N GLY A 42 -0.55 5.42 4.08
CA GLY A 42 0.49 6.34 3.60
C GLY A 42 0.22 6.93 2.21
N TYR A 43 -0.54 6.24 1.37
CA TYR A 43 -0.96 6.74 0.05
C TYR A 43 -2.18 7.68 0.14
N MET A 44 -2.89 7.63 1.27
CA MET A 44 -4.00 8.50 1.65
C MET A 44 -3.51 9.73 2.42
N ASP A 45 -2.32 10.26 2.08
CA ASP A 45 -1.81 11.48 2.70
C ASP A 45 -2.74 12.66 2.38
N PRO A 46 -3.22 13.43 3.39
CA PRO A 46 -4.03 14.63 3.17
C PRO A 46 -3.39 15.67 2.21
N GLY A 47 -2.09 15.58 1.93
CA GLY A 47 -1.40 16.43 0.97
C GLY A 47 -1.93 16.39 -0.48
N ASN A 48 -2.50 15.27 -0.94
CA ASN A 48 -3.06 15.17 -2.30
C ASN A 48 -4.58 15.47 -2.33
N TRP A 49 -5.24 15.36 -1.19
CA TRP A 49 -6.70 15.48 -1.10
C TRP A 49 -7.20 16.90 -1.40
N ALA A 50 -6.45 17.93 -1.04
CA ALA A 50 -6.87 19.31 -1.29
C ALA A 50 -6.99 19.60 -2.79
N THR A 51 -6.01 19.18 -3.58
CA THR A 51 -5.98 19.37 -5.03
C THR A 51 -7.05 18.55 -5.73
N ASP A 52 -7.26 17.30 -5.31
CA ASP A 52 -8.28 16.41 -5.88
C ASP A 52 -9.71 16.87 -5.54
N LEU A 53 -9.91 17.41 -4.32
CA LEU A 53 -11.21 17.93 -3.90
C LEU A 53 -11.52 19.28 -4.57
N GLU A 54 -10.54 20.19 -4.70
CA GLU A 54 -10.71 21.45 -5.44
C GLU A 54 -10.91 21.18 -6.94
N GLY A 55 -10.15 20.25 -7.53
CA GLY A 55 -10.31 19.81 -8.91
C GLY A 55 -11.68 19.18 -9.17
N GLY A 56 -12.15 18.30 -8.27
CA GLY A 56 -13.48 17.70 -8.36
C GLY A 56 -14.63 18.70 -8.14
N ALA A 57 -14.47 19.67 -7.23
CA ALA A 57 -15.47 20.69 -6.96
C ALA A 57 -15.61 21.71 -8.11
N ARG A 58 -14.51 22.04 -8.81
CA ARG A 58 -14.53 22.98 -9.96
C ARG A 58 -14.85 22.32 -11.30
N PHE A 59 -14.37 21.10 -11.55
CA PHE A 59 -14.42 20.45 -12.87
C PHE A 59 -15.25 19.15 -12.90
N GLY A 60 -15.84 18.74 -11.77
CA GLY A 60 -16.65 17.52 -11.68
C GLY A 60 -15.87 16.28 -12.12
N TYR A 61 -16.51 15.42 -12.93
CA TYR A 61 -15.89 14.19 -13.44
C TYR A 61 -14.98 14.38 -14.66
N GLN A 62 -14.78 15.61 -15.15
CA GLN A 62 -14.05 15.84 -16.40
C GLN A 62 -12.55 15.51 -16.29
N LEU A 63 -12.00 15.45 -15.08
CA LEU A 63 -10.57 15.18 -14.81
C LEU A 63 -10.27 13.70 -14.53
N VAL A 64 -11.27 12.83 -14.44
CA VAL A 64 -11.07 11.40 -14.12
C VAL A 64 -10.17 10.71 -15.15
N TRP A 65 -10.25 11.11 -16.43
CA TRP A 65 -9.38 10.55 -17.47
C TRP A 65 -7.91 10.97 -17.29
N VAL A 66 -7.64 12.18 -16.78
CA VAL A 66 -6.30 12.69 -16.51
C VAL A 66 -5.66 11.93 -15.34
N LEU A 67 -6.46 11.64 -14.30
CA LEU A 67 -6.05 10.83 -13.15
C LEU A 67 -5.60 9.43 -13.58
N VAL A 68 -6.37 8.79 -14.46
CA VAL A 68 -6.04 7.48 -15.03
C VAL A 68 -4.77 7.55 -15.90
N LEU A 69 -4.63 8.59 -16.72
CA LEU A 69 -3.43 8.79 -17.54
C LEU A 69 -2.17 8.99 -16.69
N SER A 70 -2.29 9.72 -15.58
CA SER A 70 -1.20 9.96 -14.64
C SER A 70 -0.75 8.67 -13.94
N ASN A 71 -1.70 7.82 -13.54
CA ASN A 71 -1.39 6.49 -12.97
C ASN A 71 -0.73 5.55 -14.00
N LEU A 72 -1.13 5.62 -15.28
CA LEU A 72 -0.50 4.85 -16.35
C LEU A 72 0.94 5.31 -16.62
N MET A 73 1.21 6.61 -16.61
CA MET A 73 2.58 7.14 -16.74
C MET A 73 3.47 6.73 -15.56
N ALA A 74 2.95 6.73 -14.34
CA ALA A 74 3.69 6.29 -13.16
C ALA A 74 4.13 4.82 -13.28
N ILE A 75 3.22 3.93 -13.70
CA ILE A 75 3.55 2.51 -13.93
C ILE A 75 4.64 2.36 -15.00
N LEU A 76 4.54 3.11 -16.10
CA LEU A 76 5.48 3.01 -17.23
C LEU A 76 6.89 3.54 -16.90
N LEU A 77 6.98 4.53 -16.01
CA LEU A 77 8.25 5.10 -15.55
C LEU A 77 8.87 4.32 -14.38
N GLN A 78 8.07 3.51 -13.69
CA GLN A 78 8.49 2.78 -12.49
C GLN A 78 8.88 1.31 -12.79
N THR A 79 8.69 0.86 -14.03
CA THR A 79 9.29 -0.38 -14.60
C THR A 79 10.64 -0.10 -15.22
#